data_AF-A0A383ULH6-F1
#
_entry.id   AF-A0A383ULH6-F1
#
_cell.length_a   1.000
_cell.length_b   1.000
_cell.length_c   1.000
_cell.angle_alpha   90.00
_cell.angle_beta   90.00
_cell.angle_gamma   90.00
#
_symmetry.space_group_name_H-M   'P 1'
#
loop_
_entity.id
_entity.type
_entity.pdbx_description
1 polymer ?
#
loop_
_entity_poly.entity_id
_entity_poly.type
_entity_poly.pdbx_seq_one_letter_code
_entity_poly.pdbx_strand_id
1 'polypeptide(L)'
;MESSLSQAQGISNFLSPSTHRLPTVSAAQALIDLKCSPSRCISTGLCLLDAFLQNQETPQEEAKFGGISRGQVTDVYGPPGVGKTTLLMQLAASVLHSGEGVLWVDTSHETSGPRLTQVITSYQSHHSHTINTTPPQSLAELLSRFTHFSTPTLAHLIALISYFISNYPPLNTSLLVIDSLSSLTTAEFPPDPITISNVRKTSLTSRRFSVFQTRGN
;
A
#
# COMPACT_ATOMS: atom_id res chain seq x y z
N MET A 1 61.00 30.19 24.67
CA MET A 1 61.12 29.51 23.37
C MET A 1 60.38 28.19 23.51
N GLU A 2 59.05 28.20 23.70
CA GLU A 2 58.04 28.41 22.65
C GLU A 2 58.39 27.66 21.37
N SER A 3 57.80 26.47 21.22
CA SER A 3 57.55 25.83 19.94
C SER A 3 56.17 25.17 20.02
N SER A 4 55.21 25.89 19.48
CA SER A 4 53.78 25.59 19.38
C SER A 4 53.53 24.37 18.51
N LEU A 5 52.83 23.37 19.04
CA LEU A 5 52.20 22.30 18.25
C LEU A 5 50.72 22.63 18.11
N SER A 6 50.37 23.07 16.91
CA SER A 6 49.03 23.41 16.45
C SER A 6 48.06 22.24 16.61
N GLN A 7 47.06 22.41 17.46
CA GLN A 7 45.83 21.60 17.45
C GLN A 7 45.09 21.89 16.14
N ALA A 8 45.11 20.93 15.21
CA ALA A 8 44.14 20.87 14.14
C ALA A 8 42.79 20.45 14.75
N GLN A 9 41.99 21.43 15.18
CA GLN A 9 40.58 21.21 15.47
C GLN A 9 39.87 20.90 14.16
N GLY A 10 39.57 19.61 13.94
CA GLY A 10 38.65 19.20 12.90
C GLY A 10 37.29 19.81 13.18
N ILE A 11 36.93 20.84 12.42
CA ILE A 11 35.61 21.46 12.44
C ILE A 11 34.65 20.44 11.81
N SER A 12 34.07 19.56 12.63
CA SER A 12 32.95 18.73 12.21
C SER A 12 31.71 19.61 12.10
N ASN A 13 31.44 20.12 10.90
CA ASN A 13 30.21 20.86 10.55
C ASN A 13 28.95 19.97 10.46
N PHE A 14 28.83 18.96 11.33
CA PHE A 14 27.65 18.10 11.39
C PHE A 14 27.11 18.03 12.82
N LEU A 15 26.70 19.19 13.34
CA LEU A 15 25.74 19.24 14.45
C LEU A 15 24.33 19.28 13.86
N SER A 16 23.83 18.11 13.48
CA SER A 16 22.38 17.88 13.33
C SER A 16 21.86 17.34 14.67
N PRO A 17 20.99 18.06 15.41
CA PRO A 17 20.50 17.60 16.70
C PRO A 17 19.33 16.64 16.52
N SER A 18 19.61 15.40 16.09
CA SER A 18 18.82 14.19 16.37
C SER A 18 19.34 12.98 15.60
N THR A 19 20.55 12.51 15.92
CA THR A 19 20.94 11.13 15.58
C THR A 19 20.23 10.19 16.55
N HIS A 20 18.92 10.04 16.40
CA HIS A 20 18.15 9.02 17.09
C HIS A 20 18.56 7.67 16.50
N ARG A 21 19.68 7.09 16.96
CA ARG A 21 19.99 5.70 16.65
C ARG A 21 18.81 4.88 17.13
N LEU A 22 18.20 4.15 16.20
CA LEU A 22 17.21 3.15 16.56
C LEU A 22 17.87 2.22 17.60
N PRO A 23 17.15 1.86 18.67
CA PRO A 23 17.69 0.99 19.70
C PRO A 23 18.24 -0.27 19.05
N THR A 24 19.44 -0.70 19.47
CA THR A 24 20.04 -1.93 18.96
C THR A 24 19.20 -3.11 19.44
N VAL A 25 18.45 -3.70 18.53
CA VAL A 25 17.68 -4.92 18.76
C VAL A 25 18.51 -6.10 18.25
N SER A 26 18.59 -7.20 19.01
CA SER A 26 19.25 -8.40 18.51
C SER A 26 18.47 -8.96 17.32
N ALA A 27 19.16 -9.59 16.35
CA ALA A 27 18.49 -10.19 15.21
C ALA A 27 17.47 -11.28 15.64
N ALA A 28 17.75 -12.00 16.72
CA ALA A 28 16.84 -13.00 17.29
C ALA A 28 15.57 -12.35 17.85
N GLN A 29 15.69 -11.27 18.63
CA GLN A 29 14.53 -10.55 19.15
C GLN A 29 13.72 -9.92 18.01
N ALA A 30 14.40 -9.29 17.05
CA ALA A 30 13.75 -8.74 15.88
C ALA A 30 12.98 -9.82 15.09
N LEU A 31 13.50 -11.06 15.02
CA LEU A 31 12.85 -12.22 14.38
C LEU A 31 11.69 -12.81 15.19
N ILE A 32 11.69 -12.66 16.51
CA ILE A 32 10.54 -12.99 17.37
C ILE A 32 9.46 -11.91 17.21
N ASP A 33 9.83 -10.63 17.25
CA ASP A 33 8.91 -9.50 17.05
C ASP A 33 8.30 -9.50 15.64
N LEU A 34 9.13 -9.69 14.60
CA LEU A 34 9.03 -10.88 13.76
C LEU A 34 7.70 -11.65 13.69
N LYS A 35 7.79 -12.91 14.06
CA LYS A 35 6.73 -13.90 13.96
C LYS A 35 5.52 -13.64 14.89
N CYS A 36 5.68 -12.86 15.96
CA CYS A 36 4.69 -12.76 17.02
C CYS A 36 3.83 -11.48 16.99
N SER A 37 4.15 -10.49 16.14
CA SER A 37 3.39 -9.23 16.12
C SER A 37 2.04 -9.38 15.38
N PRO A 38 0.90 -9.14 16.07
CA PRO A 38 -0.43 -9.25 15.47
C PRO A 38 -0.73 -8.12 14.47
N SER A 39 -0.05 -6.97 14.60
CA SER A 39 -0.23 -5.81 13.72
C SER A 39 0.73 -5.81 12.53
N ARG A 40 1.51 -6.88 12.34
CA ARG A 40 2.45 -6.99 11.23
C ARG A 40 1.76 -7.02 9.87
N CYS A 41 0.64 -7.72 9.78
CA CYS A 41 0.02 -8.07 8.52
C CYS A 41 -1.35 -7.42 8.37
N ILE A 42 -1.74 -7.19 7.13
CA ILE A 42 -3.09 -6.81 6.74
C ILE A 42 -3.73 -8.05 6.10
N SER A 43 -4.84 -8.53 6.67
CA SER A 43 -5.54 -9.69 6.13
C SER A 43 -6.17 -9.38 4.78
N THR A 44 -6.06 -10.31 3.84
CA THR A 44 -6.76 -10.28 2.55
C THR A 44 -8.23 -10.67 2.66
N GLY A 45 -8.67 -11.17 3.83
CA GLY A 45 -9.98 -11.80 4.02
C GLY A 45 -10.03 -13.24 3.50
N LEU A 46 -8.93 -13.80 2.99
CA LEU A 46 -8.82 -15.15 2.49
C LEU A 46 -7.73 -15.90 3.29
N CYS A 47 -8.12 -16.72 4.26
CA CYS A 47 -7.19 -17.38 5.18
C CYS A 47 -6.06 -18.16 4.47
N LEU A 48 -6.38 -18.83 3.36
CA LEU A 48 -5.40 -19.58 2.58
C LEU A 48 -4.38 -18.66 1.89
N LEU A 49 -4.83 -17.51 1.37
CA LEU A 49 -3.94 -16.51 0.77
C LEU A 49 -3.09 -15.84 1.85
N ASP A 50 -3.68 -15.55 3.01
CA ASP A 50 -2.98 -14.96 4.15
C ASP A 50 -1.85 -15.84 4.66
N ALA A 51 -2.07 -17.15 4.76
CA ALA A 51 -1.06 -18.14 5.11
C ALA A 51 0.02 -18.26 4.01
N PHE A 52 -0.40 -18.34 2.74
CA PHE A 52 0.51 -18.44 1.60
C PHE A 52 1.46 -17.24 1.51
N LEU A 53 0.96 -16.02 1.71
CA LEU A 53 1.77 -14.80 1.70
C LEU A 53 2.82 -14.75 2.82
N GLN A 54 2.61 -15.51 3.90
CA GLN A 54 3.56 -15.65 5.00
C GLN A 54 4.44 -16.90 4.89
N ASN A 55 4.46 -17.55 3.73
CA ASN A 55 5.22 -18.77 3.45
C ASN A 55 4.90 -19.91 4.44
N GLN A 56 3.63 -20.06 4.79
CA GLN A 56 3.14 -21.15 5.63
C GLN A 56 2.52 -22.24 4.73
N GLU A 57 3.15 -23.42 4.70
CA GLU A 57 2.73 -24.54 3.84
C GLU A 57 1.43 -25.20 4.30
N THR A 58 1.09 -25.06 5.59
CA THR A 58 -0.18 -25.49 6.17
C THR A 58 -0.69 -24.40 7.10
N PRO A 59 -2.02 -24.15 7.17
CA PRO A 59 -2.59 -23.37 8.25
C PRO A 59 -2.34 -24.15 9.55
N GLN A 60 -1.18 -23.95 10.17
CA GLN A 60 -0.95 -24.44 11.51
C GLN A 60 -1.94 -23.70 12.41
N GLU A 61 -2.60 -24.41 13.32
CA GLU A 61 -3.57 -23.83 14.27
C GLU A 61 -2.97 -22.66 15.09
N GLU A 62 -1.64 -22.54 15.12
CA GLU A 62 -0.89 -21.49 15.82
C GLU A 62 -0.58 -20.25 14.96
N ALA A 63 -0.72 -20.31 13.64
CA ALA A 63 -0.54 -19.15 12.77
C ALA A 63 -1.77 -18.23 12.83
N LYS A 64 -1.88 -17.50 13.94
CA LYS A 64 -3.01 -16.62 14.24
C LYS A 64 -3.13 -15.44 13.28
N PHE A 65 -2.07 -15.07 12.55
CA PHE A 65 -1.99 -13.84 11.77
C PHE A 65 -1.28 -14.07 10.43
N GLY A 66 -1.88 -13.57 9.34
CA GLY A 66 -1.34 -13.67 7.99
C GLY A 66 -1.80 -12.52 7.09
N GLY A 67 -1.37 -12.54 5.82
CA GLY A 67 -1.71 -11.51 4.83
C GLY A 67 -0.53 -10.69 4.36
N ILE A 68 -0.78 -9.45 3.95
CA ILE A 68 0.24 -8.56 3.39
C ILE A 68 1.03 -7.89 4.52
N SER A 69 2.36 -8.01 4.48
CA SER A 69 3.26 -7.41 5.48
C SER A 69 3.26 -5.88 5.40
N ARG A 70 3.07 -5.22 6.53
CA ARG A 70 3.23 -3.76 6.66
C ARG A 70 4.70 -3.35 6.48
N GLY A 71 4.88 -2.10 6.04
CA GLY A 71 6.21 -1.55 5.75
C GLY A 71 6.85 -2.13 4.48
N GLN A 72 6.09 -2.87 3.68
CA GLN A 72 6.50 -3.40 2.39
C GLN A 72 5.64 -2.83 1.27
N VAL A 73 6.21 -2.76 0.07
CA VAL A 73 5.47 -2.49 -1.16
C VAL A 73 5.07 -3.83 -1.77
N THR A 74 3.77 -4.02 -1.98
CA THR A 74 3.24 -5.22 -2.64
C THR A 74 2.63 -4.83 -3.97
N ASP A 75 3.16 -5.38 -5.05
CA ASP A 75 2.64 -5.19 -6.40
C ASP A 75 1.67 -6.32 -6.76
N VAL A 76 0.49 -5.95 -7.25
CA VAL A 76 -0.56 -6.88 -7.66
C VAL A 76 -0.77 -6.72 -9.16
N TYR A 77 -0.27 -7.69 -9.94
CA TYR A 77 -0.33 -7.66 -11.39
C TYR A 77 -1.17 -8.80 -11.97
N GLY A 78 -1.66 -8.61 -13.20
CA GLY A 78 -2.43 -9.63 -13.92
C GLY A 78 -3.37 -9.03 -14.98
N PRO A 79 -4.00 -9.86 -15.82
CA PRO A 79 -4.93 -9.43 -16.87
C PRO A 79 -6.07 -8.53 -16.35
N PRO A 80 -6.69 -7.70 -17.20
CA PRO A 80 -7.89 -6.95 -16.80
C PRO A 80 -9.01 -7.91 -16.38
N GLY A 81 -9.76 -7.56 -15.33
CA GLY A 81 -10.91 -8.34 -14.86
C GLY A 81 -10.61 -9.49 -13.87
N VAL A 82 -9.34 -9.81 -13.58
CA VAL A 82 -8.98 -10.89 -12.62
C VAL A 82 -9.23 -10.55 -11.14
N GLY A 83 -9.78 -9.36 -10.84
CA GLY A 83 -10.17 -8.98 -9.48
C GLY A 83 -9.14 -8.18 -8.69
N LYS A 84 -8.09 -7.61 -9.31
CA LYS A 84 -7.06 -6.80 -8.62
C LYS A 84 -7.63 -5.66 -7.77
N THR A 85 -8.45 -4.79 -8.37
CA THR A 85 -9.14 -3.70 -7.66
C THR A 85 -10.07 -4.23 -6.56
N THR A 86 -10.71 -5.38 -6.78
CA THR A 86 -11.54 -6.04 -5.75
C THR A 86 -10.71 -6.49 -4.55
N LEU A 87 -9.54 -7.09 -4.79
CA LEU A 87 -8.61 -7.48 -3.73
C LEU A 87 -8.13 -6.26 -2.95
N LEU A 88 -7.81 -5.16 -3.63
CA LEU A 88 -7.44 -3.90 -2.98
C LEU A 88 -8.58 -3.33 -2.12
N MET A 89 -9.84 -3.41 -2.58
CA MET A 89 -11.00 -3.02 -1.77
C MET A 89 -11.19 -3.94 -0.55
N GLN A 90 -10.89 -5.24 -0.65
CA GLN A 90 -10.95 -6.15 0.50
C GLN A 90 -9.89 -5.82 1.55
N LEU A 91 -8.67 -5.49 1.12
CA LEU A 91 -7.60 -5.01 2.01
C LEU A 91 -8.01 -3.71 2.70
N ALA A 92 -8.56 -2.75 1.96
CA ALA A 92 -9.09 -1.52 2.52
C ALA A 92 -10.16 -1.81 3.58
N ALA A 93 -11.12 -2.69 3.28
CA ALA A 93 -12.14 -3.09 4.24
C ALA A 93 -11.53 -3.72 5.50
N SER A 94 -10.53 -4.61 5.37
CA SER A 94 -9.82 -5.20 6.51
C SER A 94 -9.18 -4.17 7.42
N VAL A 95 -8.48 -3.19 6.84
CA VAL A 95 -7.83 -2.09 7.56
C VAL A 95 -8.85 -1.21 8.29
N LEU A 96 -9.92 -0.82 7.60
CA LEU A 96 -10.97 0.03 8.18
C LEU A 96 -11.66 -0.65 9.39
N HIS A 97 -11.93 -1.95 9.30
CA HIS A 97 -12.50 -2.76 10.38
C HIS A 97 -11.51 -3.03 11.52
N SER A 98 -10.21 -2.89 11.26
CA SER A 98 -9.16 -2.91 12.30
C SER A 98 -9.04 -1.57 13.03
N GLY A 99 -9.88 -0.58 12.71
CA GLY A 99 -9.86 0.75 13.31
C GLY A 99 -8.81 1.69 12.70
N GLU A 100 -8.20 1.30 11.59
CA GLU A 100 -7.10 2.04 10.95
C GLU A 100 -7.54 2.78 9.68
N GLY A 101 -6.67 3.65 9.18
CA GLY A 101 -6.91 4.52 8.04
C GLY A 101 -6.38 3.95 6.72
N VAL A 102 -7.13 4.22 5.65
CA VAL A 102 -6.77 3.87 4.28
C VAL A 102 -6.64 5.13 3.46
N LEU A 103 -5.54 5.22 2.72
CA LEU A 103 -5.30 6.25 1.72
C LEU A 103 -5.37 5.59 0.34
N TRP A 104 -6.37 5.96 -0.45
CA TRP A 104 -6.61 5.42 -1.78
C TRP A 104 -6.29 6.46 -2.84
N VAL A 105 -5.42 6.10 -3.79
CA VAL A 105 -5.01 6.96 -4.89
C VAL A 105 -5.44 6.32 -6.21
N ASP A 106 -6.45 6.90 -6.84
CA ASP A 106 -6.85 6.57 -8.20
C ASP A 106 -5.97 7.30 -9.21
N THR A 107 -5.59 6.60 -10.26
CA THR A 107 -4.64 7.13 -11.27
C THR A 107 -5.19 7.16 -12.69
N SER A 108 -6.24 6.39 -12.98
CA SER A 108 -6.84 6.30 -14.32
C SER A 108 -8.36 6.32 -14.30
N HIS A 109 -8.96 5.46 -13.47
CA HIS A 109 -10.41 5.39 -13.33
C HIS A 109 -10.79 5.48 -11.86
N GLU A 110 -11.80 6.29 -11.57
CA GLU A 110 -12.33 6.43 -10.22
C GLU A 110 -12.98 5.12 -9.76
N THR A 111 -12.60 4.63 -8.60
CA THR A 111 -13.21 3.44 -8.02
C THR A 111 -14.70 3.65 -7.75
N SER A 112 -15.51 2.62 -8.03
CA SER A 112 -16.96 2.71 -7.81
C SER A 112 -17.26 2.79 -6.31
N GLY A 113 -17.66 3.97 -5.84
CA GLY A 113 -18.08 4.19 -4.44
C GLY A 113 -19.14 3.20 -3.93
N PRO A 114 -20.19 2.86 -4.71
CA PRO A 114 -21.14 1.81 -4.34
C PRO A 114 -20.50 0.44 -4.16
N ARG A 115 -19.55 0.07 -5.02
CA ARG A 115 -18.85 -1.21 -4.91
C ARG A 115 -17.94 -1.25 -3.69
N LEU A 116 -17.20 -0.18 -3.43
CA LEU A 116 -16.36 -0.03 -2.23
C LEU A 116 -17.21 -0.14 -0.96
N THR A 117 -18.30 0.61 -0.89
CA THR A 117 -19.27 0.55 0.22
C THR A 117 -19.83 -0.85 0.43
N GLN A 118 -20.18 -1.55 -0.66
CA GLN A 118 -20.66 -2.93 -0.59
C GLN A 118 -19.59 -3.87 0.00
N VAL A 119 -18.35 -3.78 -0.48
CA VAL A 119 -17.25 -4.61 0.01
C VAL A 119 -16.99 -4.36 1.49
N ILE A 120 -16.92 -3.08 1.90
CA ILE A 120 -16.76 -2.68 3.30
C ILE A 120 -17.89 -3.27 4.15
N THR A 121 -19.15 -3.06 3.77
CA THR A 121 -20.30 -3.54 4.56
C THR A 121 -20.37 -5.06 4.65
N SER A 122 -19.94 -5.77 3.59
CA SER A 122 -19.94 -7.23 3.55
C SER A 122 -18.75 -7.90 4.24
N TYR A 123 -17.76 -7.12 4.66
CA TYR A 123 -16.52 -7.65 5.23
C TYR A 123 -16.81 -8.38 6.55
N GLN A 124 -16.32 -9.61 6.66
CA GLN A 124 -16.42 -10.43 7.85
C GLN A 124 -15.02 -10.66 8.39
N SER A 125 -14.75 -10.17 9.60
CA SER A 125 -13.50 -10.49 10.27
C SER A 125 -13.54 -11.95 10.70
N HIS A 126 -12.65 -12.77 10.12
CA HIS A 126 -12.42 -14.14 10.57
C HIS A 126 -11.56 -14.21 11.84
N HIS A 127 -11.12 -13.07 12.37
CA HIS A 127 -10.29 -13.00 13.57
C HIS A 127 -11.12 -12.74 14.84
N SER A 128 -11.87 -13.75 15.25
CA SER A 128 -12.66 -13.75 16.47
C SER A 128 -11.79 -14.08 17.70
N HIS A 129 -10.83 -13.23 18.06
CA HIS A 129 -10.22 -13.33 19.41
C HIS A 129 -9.52 -12.06 19.92
N THR A 130 -10.15 -10.90 19.78
CA THR A 130 -10.02 -9.84 20.79
C THR A 130 -11.41 -9.49 21.27
N ILE A 131 -11.73 -9.99 22.46
CA ILE A 131 -12.80 -9.46 23.31
C ILE A 131 -12.38 -8.04 23.64
N ASN A 132 -12.71 -7.10 22.76
CA ASN A 132 -12.89 -5.71 23.07
C ASN A 132 -14.16 -5.32 22.32
N THR A 133 -15.18 -5.08 23.13
CA THR A 133 -16.52 -4.63 22.78
C THR A 133 -16.46 -3.29 22.05
N THR A 134 -16.08 -3.28 20.77
CA THR A 134 -16.39 -2.13 19.91
C THR A 134 -17.81 -2.34 19.37
N PRO A 135 -18.72 -1.36 19.52
CA PRO A 135 -20.05 -1.44 18.93
C PRO A 135 -19.95 -1.64 17.41
N PRO A 136 -21.01 -2.14 16.74
CA PRO A 136 -21.03 -2.21 15.28
C PRO A 136 -20.67 -0.83 14.71
N GLN A 137 -19.49 -0.73 14.11
CA GLN A 137 -19.01 0.52 13.53
C GLN A 137 -19.94 0.88 12.38
N SER A 138 -20.50 2.08 12.44
CA SER A 138 -21.33 2.57 11.35
C SER A 138 -20.49 2.73 10.08
N LEU A 139 -21.10 2.56 8.91
CA LEU A 139 -20.42 2.80 7.63
C LEU A 139 -19.80 4.20 7.58
N ALA A 140 -20.48 5.21 8.13
CA ALA A 140 -19.99 6.58 8.17
C ALA A 140 -18.68 6.71 8.97
N GLU A 141 -18.55 5.97 10.08
CA GLU A 141 -17.32 5.93 10.87
C GLU A 141 -16.18 5.26 10.11
N LEU A 142 -16.45 4.14 9.42
CA LEU A 142 -15.45 3.48 8.58
C LEU A 142 -14.98 4.41 7.45
N LEU A 143 -15.91 5.06 6.75
CA LEU A 143 -15.59 5.97 5.66
C LEU A 143 -14.87 7.24 6.13
N SER A 144 -15.02 7.66 7.39
CA SER A 144 -14.26 8.80 7.95
C SER A 144 -12.74 8.55 7.97
N ARG A 145 -12.33 7.27 7.97
CA ARG A 145 -10.92 6.84 7.92
C ARG A 145 -10.45 6.48 6.49
N PHE A 146 -11.32 6.62 5.50
CA PHE A 146 -11.01 6.39 4.09
C PHE A 146 -10.75 7.73 3.39
N THR A 147 -9.49 8.00 3.06
CA THR A 147 -9.11 9.21 2.32
C THR A 147 -8.84 8.85 0.87
N HIS A 148 -9.46 9.57 -0.07
CA HIS A 148 -9.35 9.32 -1.49
C HIS A 148 -8.72 10.50 -2.23
N PHE A 149 -7.85 10.20 -3.19
CA PHE A 149 -7.28 11.17 -4.12
C PHE A 149 -7.32 10.64 -5.55
N SER A 150 -7.49 11.55 -6.50
CA SER A 150 -7.30 11.28 -7.92
C SER A 150 -6.04 11.98 -8.42
N THR A 151 -5.15 11.22 -9.06
CA THR A 151 -3.87 11.70 -9.59
C THR A 151 -3.80 11.41 -11.09
N PRO A 152 -4.13 12.39 -11.96
CA PRO A 152 -4.24 12.14 -13.40
C PRO A 152 -2.87 12.04 -14.10
N THR A 153 -1.78 12.40 -13.43
CA THR A 153 -0.42 12.39 -14.01
C THR A 153 0.58 11.80 -13.03
N LEU A 154 1.70 11.28 -13.56
CA LEU A 154 2.79 10.77 -12.74
C LEU A 154 3.38 11.85 -11.83
N ALA A 155 3.49 13.09 -12.33
CA ALA A 155 3.94 14.23 -11.53
C ALA A 155 3.03 14.52 -10.32
N HIS A 156 1.70 14.44 -10.49
CA HIS A 156 0.77 14.58 -9.36
C HIS A 156 0.96 13.48 -8.31
N LEU A 157 1.14 12.23 -8.74
CA LEU A 157 1.39 11.12 -7.83
C LEU A 157 2.69 11.32 -7.04
N ILE A 158 3.78 11.71 -7.71
CA ILE A 158 5.07 11.97 -7.07
C ILE A 158 4.95 13.13 -6.07
N ALA A 159 4.27 14.21 -6.44
CA ALA A 159 4.04 15.35 -5.55
C ALA A 159 3.24 14.95 -4.30
N LEU A 160 2.20 14.14 -4.47
CA LEU A 160 1.36 13.64 -3.39
C LEU A 160 2.13 12.72 -2.44
N ILE A 161 2.93 11.79 -2.96
CA ILE A 161 3.81 10.93 -2.14
C ILE A 161 4.84 11.78 -1.38
N SER A 162 5.47 12.76 -2.05
CA SER A 162 6.46 13.65 -1.43
C SER A 162 5.84 14.52 -0.33
N TYR A 163 4.60 14.96 -0.54
CA TYR A 163 3.83 15.68 0.46
C TYR A 163 3.56 14.82 1.70
N PHE A 164 3.15 13.56 1.55
CA PHE A 164 2.90 12.66 2.69
C PHE A 164 4.14 12.28 3.45
N ILE A 165 5.29 12.13 2.78
CA ILE A 165 6.57 11.92 3.45
C ILE A 165 6.93 13.13 4.32
N SER A 166 6.56 14.34 3.89
CA SER A 166 6.93 15.60 4.57
C SER A 166 5.93 16.02 5.67
N ASN A 167 4.64 15.79 5.46
CA ASN A 167 3.56 16.29 6.33
C ASN A 167 2.86 15.19 7.13
N TYR A 168 3.39 13.96 7.07
CA TYR A 168 2.76 12.72 7.52
C TYR A 168 1.42 12.43 6.83
N PRO A 169 1.11 11.17 6.50
CA PRO A 169 -0.24 10.82 6.07
C PRO A 169 -1.24 11.12 7.20
N PRO A 170 -2.55 11.20 6.91
CA PRO A 170 -3.59 11.32 7.93
C PRO A 170 -3.34 10.36 9.09
N LEU A 171 -3.63 10.80 10.32
CA LEU A 171 -3.35 10.02 11.53
C LEU A 171 -3.95 8.61 11.41
N ASN A 172 -3.17 7.61 11.83
CA ASN A 172 -3.53 6.19 11.81
C ASN A 172 -3.66 5.54 10.42
N THR A 173 -3.10 6.14 9.35
CA THR A 173 -3.03 5.48 8.03
C THR A 173 -2.06 4.30 8.06
N SER A 174 -2.53 3.11 7.71
CA SER A 174 -1.71 1.89 7.65
C SER A 174 -1.64 1.24 6.26
N LEU A 175 -2.47 1.69 5.32
CA LEU A 175 -2.50 1.22 3.95
C LEU A 175 -2.58 2.39 2.97
N LEU A 176 -1.62 2.44 2.04
CA LEU A 176 -1.64 3.27 0.85
C LEU A 176 -1.92 2.37 -0.36
N VAL A 177 -3.01 2.63 -1.07
CA VAL A 177 -3.38 1.94 -2.32
C VAL A 177 -3.16 2.88 -3.50
N ILE A 178 -2.54 2.39 -4.57
CA ILE A 178 -2.39 3.09 -5.85
C ILE A 178 -2.98 2.21 -6.95
N ASP A 179 -4.15 2.56 -7.50
CA ASP A 179 -4.83 1.78 -8.54
C ASP A 179 -5.00 2.62 -9.83
N SER A 180 -4.38 2.33 -10.97
CA SER A 180 -3.23 1.44 -11.22
C SER A 180 -2.02 2.24 -11.73
N LEU A 181 -0.84 2.04 -11.11
CA LEU A 181 0.39 2.74 -11.48
C LEU A 181 0.76 2.61 -12.97
N SER A 182 0.48 1.46 -13.58
CA SER A 182 0.78 1.18 -15.00
C SER A 182 0.14 2.18 -15.97
N SER A 183 -1.00 2.75 -15.59
CA SER A 183 -1.70 3.71 -16.44
C SER A 183 -0.91 5.02 -16.62
N LEU A 184 -0.33 5.52 -15.52
CA LEU A 184 0.49 6.72 -15.53
C LEU A 184 1.82 6.50 -16.24
N THR A 185 2.48 5.37 -15.99
CA THR A 185 3.78 5.08 -16.60
C THR A 185 3.65 4.88 -18.10
N THR A 186 2.59 4.22 -18.58
CA THR A 186 2.35 4.03 -20.01
C THR A 186 1.99 5.34 -20.72
N ALA A 187 1.29 6.25 -20.03
CA ALA A 187 0.95 7.56 -20.58
C ALA A 187 2.18 8.48 -20.68
N GLU A 188 3.05 8.49 -19.67
CA GLU A 188 4.24 9.35 -19.62
C GLU A 188 5.41 8.77 -20.44
N PHE A 189 5.56 7.45 -20.43
CA PHE A 189 6.63 6.70 -21.11
C PHE A 189 6.02 5.63 -22.04
N PRO A 190 5.44 6.05 -23.18
CA PRO A 190 4.84 5.11 -24.12
C PRO A 190 5.90 4.12 -24.65
N PRO A 191 5.62 2.81 -24.62
CA PRO A 191 6.58 1.81 -25.08
C PRO A 191 6.85 1.92 -26.58
N ASP A 192 8.09 1.66 -26.98
CA ASP A 192 8.49 1.69 -28.38
C ASP A 192 7.63 0.74 -29.24
N PRO A 193 7.18 1.17 -30.43
CA PRO A 193 6.32 0.37 -31.30
C PRO A 193 6.94 -0.98 -31.71
N ILE A 194 8.28 -1.06 -31.71
CA ILE A 194 9.05 -2.27 -32.04
C ILE A 194 8.93 -3.32 -30.91
N THR A 195 9.02 -2.90 -29.65
CA THR A 195 8.86 -3.77 -28.47
C THR A 195 7.44 -4.33 -28.38
N ILE A 196 6.44 -3.52 -28.73
CA ILE A 196 5.03 -3.94 -28.76
C ILE A 196 4.79 -5.07 -29.78
N SER A 197 5.53 -5.11 -30.90
CA SER A 197 5.37 -6.16 -31.92
C SER A 197 5.80 -7.56 -31.44
N ASN A 198 6.77 -7.63 -30.53
CA ASN A 198 7.24 -8.88 -29.94
C ASN A 198 6.31 -9.35 -28.80
N VAL A 199 5.72 -8.43 -28.03
CA VAL A 199 4.72 -8.76 -26.99
C VAL A 199 3.36 -9.10 -27.60
N ARG A 200 2.94 -8.47 -28.71
CA ARG A 200 1.67 -8.80 -29.40
C ARG A 200 1.64 -10.19 -30.03
N LYS A 201 2.80 -10.82 -30.28
CA LYS A 201 2.85 -12.22 -30.73
C LYS A 201 2.50 -13.21 -29.60
N THR A 202 2.61 -12.80 -28.33
CA THR A 202 2.27 -13.64 -27.17
C THR A 202 0.93 -13.28 -26.53
N SER A 203 0.35 -12.11 -26.83
CA SER A 203 -0.91 -11.64 -26.24
C SER A 203 -1.91 -11.15 -27.31
N LEU A 204 -2.66 -12.07 -27.90
CA LEU A 204 -3.70 -11.80 -28.90
C LEU A 204 -5.12 -11.67 -28.30
N THR A 205 -5.26 -11.41 -26.99
CA THR A 205 -6.59 -11.37 -26.33
C THR A 205 -6.75 -10.15 -25.42
N SER A 206 -6.81 -8.94 -26.00
CA SER A 206 -7.69 -7.86 -25.51
C SER A 206 -7.52 -6.63 -26.40
N ARG A 207 -8.51 -6.35 -27.25
CA ARG A 207 -8.62 -5.08 -27.97
C ARG A 207 -9.69 -4.24 -27.28
N ARG A 208 -9.37 -3.00 -26.90
CA ARG A 208 -10.32 -1.88 -26.89
C ARG A 208 -9.62 -0.63 -27.41
N PHE A 209 -10.13 -0.11 -28.52
CA PHE A 209 -9.82 1.23 -29.02
C PHE A 209 -10.62 2.23 -28.19
N SER A 210 -9.96 3.25 -27.63
CA SER A 210 -10.62 4.49 -27.20
C SER A 210 -10.84 5.36 -28.45
N VAL A 211 -12.09 5.43 -28.90
CA VAL A 211 -12.51 6.39 -29.93
C VAL A 211 -12.80 7.71 -29.23
N PHE A 212 -11.94 8.71 -29.43
CA PHE A 212 -12.27 10.10 -29.10
C PHE A 212 -13.24 10.62 -30.16
N GLN A 213 -14.50 10.81 -29.79
CA GLN A 213 -15.49 11.47 -30.63
C GLN A 213 -15.44 12.98 -30.37
N THR A 214 -14.79 13.73 -31.26
CA THR A 214 -14.87 15.18 -31.30
C THR A 214 -16.23 15.60 -31.86
N ARG A 215 -17.03 16.30 -31.05
CA ARG A 215 -18.24 17.01 -31.51
C ARG A 215 -17.80 18.24 -32.32
N GLY A 216 -18.13 18.27 -33.61
CA GLY A 216 -18.15 19.48 -34.41
C GLY A 216 -19.50 20.19 -34.27
N ASN A 217 -19.47 21.53 -34.36
CA ASN A 217 -20.58 22.50 -34.27
C ASN A 217 -21.89 22.07 -34.94
#